data_AF-A0A931Z3P8-F1
#
_entry.id   AF-A0A931Z3P8-F1
#
_cell.length_a   1.000
_cell.length_b   1.000
_cell.length_c   1.000
_cell.angle_alpha   90.00
_cell.angle_beta   90.00
_cell.angle_gamma   90.00
#
_symmetry.space_group_name_H-M   'P 1'
#
loop_
_entity.id
_entity.type
_entity.pdbx_description
1 polymer ?
#
loop_
_entity_poly.entity_id
_entity_poly.type
_entity_poly.pdbx_seq_one_letter_code
_entity_poly.pdbx_strand_id
1 'polypeptide(L)'
;MSKPWQVILVLFGIFAAGGVAGGFLTLRVCKERLTNRPVPEEWAPRHLKRLNDRLALTPEQQEQIRPIVKRNMEQLNRIRSSSLEETKTVVEGMQREISSKLTPEQRAKFGQMNRELREMREAREKAEKTRRANAGRPEDGVRPPRNHPPGEKPPP
;
A
#
# COMPACT_ATOMS: atom_id res chain seq x y z
N MET A 1 -36.32 34.71 -13.42
CA MET A 1 -36.11 33.34 -13.94
C MET A 1 -34.60 33.12 -14.06
N SER A 2 -33.99 32.40 -13.12
CA SER A 2 -32.58 31.99 -13.26
C SER A 2 -32.48 31.02 -14.43
N LYS A 3 -31.64 31.34 -15.42
CA LYS A 3 -31.47 30.49 -16.60
C LYS A 3 -30.85 29.16 -16.15
N PRO A 4 -31.46 28.00 -16.46
CA PRO A 4 -31.05 26.70 -15.90
C PRO A 4 -29.58 26.36 -16.19
N TRP A 5 -29.04 26.86 -17.30
CA TRP A 5 -27.62 26.75 -17.68
C TRP A 5 -26.66 27.38 -16.64
N GLN A 6 -27.03 28.49 -16.00
CA GLN A 6 -26.18 29.13 -14.98
C GLN A 6 -26.11 28.27 -13.71
N VAL A 7 -27.23 27.64 -13.35
CA VAL A 7 -27.29 26.72 -12.20
C VAL A 7 -26.45 25.47 -12.46
N ILE A 8 -26.51 24.92 -13.68
CA ILE A 8 -25.68 23.77 -14.09
C ILE A 8 -24.19 24.10 -14.00
N LEU A 9 -23.76 25.28 -14.47
CA LEU A 9 -22.35 25.69 -14.40
C LEU A 9 -21.86 25.84 -12.95
N VAL A 10 -22.68 26.41 -12.07
CA VAL A 10 -22.33 26.55 -10.65
C VAL A 10 -22.21 25.18 -9.98
N LEU A 11 -23.17 24.28 -10.24
CA LEU A 11 -23.12 22.92 -9.71
C LEU A 11 -21.90 22.14 -10.22
N PHE A 12 -21.58 22.28 -11.50
CA PHE A 12 -20.39 21.64 -12.08
C PHE A 12 -19.10 22.21 -11.48
N GLY A 13 -19.05 23.53 -11.22
CA GLY A 13 -17.93 24.18 -10.55
C GLY A 13 -17.71 23.68 -9.12
N ILE A 14 -18.79 23.56 -8.32
CA ILE A 14 -18.73 23.02 -6.95
C ILE A 14 -18.30 21.54 -6.98
N PHE A 15 -18.85 20.75 -7.91
CA PHE A 15 -18.48 19.34 -8.06
C PHE A 15 -17.02 19.16 -8.47
N ALA A 16 -16.54 19.95 -9.44
CA ALA A 16 -15.14 19.94 -9.87
C ALA A 16 -14.19 20.35 -8.73
N ALA A 17 -14.53 21.41 -7.99
CA ALA A 17 -13.76 21.84 -6.83
C ALA A 17 -13.71 20.75 -5.73
N GLY A 18 -14.86 20.11 -5.46
CA GLY A 18 -14.96 18.99 -4.53
C GLY A 18 -14.16 17.76 -4.99
N GLY A 19 -14.19 17.43 -6.27
CA GLY A 19 -13.41 16.34 -6.86
C GLY A 19 -11.90 16.58 -6.78
N VAL A 20 -11.45 17.81 -7.03
CA VAL A 20 -10.03 18.19 -6.91
C VAL A 20 -9.58 18.16 -5.44
N ALA A 21 -10.35 18.76 -4.53
CA ALA A 21 -10.02 18.78 -3.10
C ALA A 21 -10.04 17.37 -2.48
N GLY A 22 -11.10 16.60 -2.75
CA GLY A 22 -11.24 15.22 -2.31
C GLY A 22 -10.15 14.33 -2.91
N GLY A 23 -9.91 14.42 -4.21
CA GLY A 23 -8.83 13.70 -4.88
C GLY A 23 -7.45 14.00 -4.29
N PHE A 24 -7.14 15.28 -4.05
CA PHE A 24 -5.87 15.68 -3.44
C PHE A 24 -5.69 15.14 -2.01
N LEU A 25 -6.74 15.23 -1.18
CA LEU A 25 -6.72 14.72 0.19
C LEU A 25 -6.56 13.19 0.22
N THR A 26 -7.35 12.48 -0.58
CA THR A 26 -7.28 11.02 -0.69
C THR A 26 -5.93 10.57 -1.20
N LEU A 27 -5.38 11.23 -2.24
CA LEU A 27 -4.04 10.94 -2.74
C LEU A 27 -2.99 11.16 -1.65
N ARG A 28 -3.06 12.24 -0.85
CA ARG A 28 -2.08 12.50 0.21
C ARG A 28 -2.12 11.46 1.33
N VAL A 29 -3.32 11.15 1.85
CA VAL A 29 -3.50 10.20 2.96
C VAL A 29 -3.22 8.76 2.53
N CYS A 30 -3.70 8.33 1.35
CA CYS A 30 -3.39 7.02 0.82
C CYS A 30 -1.91 6.89 0.46
N LYS A 31 -1.27 7.95 -0.08
CA LYS A 31 0.16 7.95 -0.41
C LYS A 31 1.00 7.71 0.83
N GLU A 32 0.70 8.34 1.97
CA GLU A 32 1.46 8.15 3.20
C GLU A 32 1.30 6.73 3.79
N ARG A 33 0.07 6.21 3.80
CA ARG A 33 -0.22 4.82 4.24
C ARG A 33 0.43 3.77 3.35
N LEU A 34 0.45 4.01 2.04
CA LEU A 34 1.12 3.15 1.05
C LEU A 34 2.64 3.34 1.06
N THR A 35 3.15 4.44 1.63
CA THR A 35 4.58 4.73 1.63
C THR A 35 5.36 3.92 2.64
N ASN A 36 4.74 3.66 3.79
CA ASN A 36 5.40 3.08 4.95
C ASN A 36 5.21 1.56 5.07
N ARG A 37 5.00 0.85 3.95
CA ARG A 37 4.97 -0.62 3.95
C ARG A 37 6.40 -1.14 4.14
N PRO A 38 6.67 -1.86 5.25
CA PRO A 38 8.01 -2.34 5.53
C PRO A 38 8.42 -3.40 4.51
N VAL A 39 9.71 -3.45 4.15
CA VAL A 39 10.25 -4.54 3.33
C VAL A 39 10.23 -5.85 4.13
N PRO A 40 10.19 -7.04 3.49
CA PRO A 40 10.16 -8.32 4.21
C PRO A 40 11.26 -8.45 5.28
N GLU A 41 12.45 -7.89 5.02
CA GLU A 41 13.58 -7.85 5.95
C GLU A 41 13.33 -6.98 7.19
N GLU A 42 12.51 -5.93 7.06
CA GLU A 42 12.11 -5.05 8.17
C GLU A 42 10.93 -5.60 8.97
N TRP A 43 10.25 -6.66 8.50
CA TRP A 43 9.07 -7.19 9.19
C TRP A 43 9.42 -7.72 10.56
N ALA A 44 10.51 -8.48 10.68
CA ALA A 44 10.97 -9.01 11.96
C ALA A 44 11.40 -7.91 12.95
N PRO A 45 12.32 -6.99 12.59
CA PRO A 45 12.66 -5.86 13.46
C PRO A 45 11.45 -5.00 13.86
N ARG A 46 10.54 -4.71 12.93
CA ARG A 46 9.35 -3.89 13.21
C ARG A 46 8.31 -4.63 14.05
N HIS A 47 8.23 -5.95 13.94
CA HIS A 47 7.38 -6.76 14.81
C HIS A 47 7.96 -6.84 16.22
N LEU A 48 9.26 -7.11 16.36
CA LEU A 48 9.96 -7.09 17.65
C LEU A 48 9.85 -5.73 18.34
N LYS A 49 10.05 -4.64 17.60
CA LYS A 49 9.87 -3.27 18.12
C LYS A 49 8.47 -3.06 18.68
N ARG A 50 7.43 -3.50 17.97
CA ARG A 50 6.03 -3.38 18.44
C ARG A 50 5.76 -4.21 19.70
N LEU A 51 6.37 -5.39 19.82
CA LEU A 51 6.27 -6.20 21.04
C LEU A 51 6.96 -5.49 22.19
N ASN A 52 8.17 -4.97 21.97
CA ASN A 52 8.89 -4.21 22.98
C ASN A 52 8.14 -2.95 23.43
N ASP A 53 7.65 -2.14 22.48
CA ASP A 53 6.93 -0.90 22.79
C ASP A 53 5.65 -1.14 23.61
N ARG A 54 5.04 -2.34 23.52
CA ARG A 54 3.78 -2.67 24.20
C ARG A 54 3.96 -3.46 25.49
N LEU A 55 5.01 -4.25 25.58
CA LEU A 55 5.26 -5.18 26.69
C LEU A 55 6.45 -4.77 27.56
N ALA A 56 7.19 -3.72 27.18
CA ALA A 56 8.40 -3.26 27.85
C ALA A 56 9.39 -4.40 28.12
N LEU A 57 9.79 -5.12 27.07
CA LEU A 57 10.63 -6.31 27.17
C LEU A 57 12.02 -5.96 27.72
N THR A 58 12.52 -6.74 28.68
CA THR A 58 13.90 -6.61 29.16
C THR A 58 14.91 -6.98 28.06
N PRO A 59 16.18 -6.56 28.15
CA PRO A 59 17.21 -6.94 27.19
C PRO A 59 17.31 -8.47 27.00
N GLU A 60 17.25 -9.23 28.09
CA GLU A 60 17.33 -10.70 28.07
C GLU A 60 16.11 -11.30 27.35
N GLN A 61 14.92 -10.76 27.57
CA GLN A 61 13.71 -11.19 26.87
C GLN A 61 13.79 -10.87 25.37
N GLN A 62 14.32 -9.70 25.01
CA GLN A 62 14.50 -9.33 23.60
C GLN A 62 15.47 -10.28 22.89
N GLU A 63 16.57 -10.67 23.54
CA GLU A 63 17.53 -11.64 22.98
C GLU A 63 16.89 -13.01 22.72
N GLN A 64 16.01 -13.47 23.62
CA GLN A 64 15.30 -14.74 23.45
C GLN A 64 14.19 -14.66 22.39
N ILE A 65 13.47 -13.53 22.29
CA ILE A 65 12.33 -13.37 21.38
C ILE A 65 12.78 -13.07 19.94
N ARG A 66 13.89 -12.34 19.76
CA ARG A 66 14.40 -11.96 18.44
C ARG A 66 14.55 -13.13 17.46
N PRO A 67 15.19 -14.27 17.80
CA PRO A 67 15.30 -15.40 16.88
C PRO A 67 13.93 -16.04 16.57
N ILE A 68 12.99 -16.04 17.52
CA ILE A 68 11.62 -16.55 17.31
C ILE A 68 10.91 -15.71 16.25
N VAL A 69 10.93 -14.38 16.41
CA VAL A 69 10.30 -13.46 15.45
C VAL A 69 10.95 -13.56 14.07
N LYS A 70 12.29 -13.59 14.01
CA LYS A 70 13.03 -13.70 12.74
C LYS A 70 12.61 -14.95 11.97
N ARG A 71 12.71 -16.14 12.60
CA ARG A 71 12.38 -17.42 11.97
C ARG A 71 10.95 -17.46 11.43
N ASN A 72 9.98 -17.02 12.24
CA ASN A 72 8.58 -17.05 11.85
C ASN A 72 8.26 -16.05 10.72
N MET A 73 8.86 -14.85 10.74
CA MET A 73 8.69 -13.89 9.64
C MET A 73 9.30 -14.39 8.33
N GLU A 74 10.45 -15.07 8.38
CA GLU A 74 11.04 -15.73 7.20
C GLU A 74 10.14 -16.86 6.67
N GLN A 75 9.51 -17.65 7.55
CA GLN A 75 8.56 -18.68 7.16
C GLN A 75 7.31 -18.07 6.50
N LEU A 76 6.75 -17.00 7.06
CA LEU A 76 5.64 -16.27 6.45
C LEU A 76 6.01 -15.71 5.08
N ASN A 77 7.24 -15.19 4.92
CA ASN A 77 7.71 -14.70 3.63
C ASN A 77 7.83 -15.83 2.60
N ARG A 78 8.31 -17.01 3.01
CA ARG A 78 8.37 -18.19 2.13
C ARG A 78 6.97 -18.62 1.65
N ILE A 79 6.01 -18.74 2.57
CA ILE A 79 4.62 -19.07 2.25
C ILE A 79 4.05 -18.04 1.28
N ARG A 80 4.27 -16.75 1.54
CA ARG A 80 3.82 -15.68 0.66
C ARG A 80 4.41 -15.84 -0.75
N SER A 81 5.71 -16.10 -0.85
CA SER A 81 6.38 -16.26 -2.15
C SER A 81 5.87 -17.48 -2.93
N SER A 82 5.68 -18.63 -2.27
CA SER A 82 5.15 -19.82 -2.94
C SER A 82 3.70 -19.64 -3.39
N SER A 83 2.86 -19.07 -2.51
CA SER A 83 1.45 -18.83 -2.84
C SER A 83 1.25 -17.83 -3.98
N LEU A 84 2.21 -16.93 -4.24
CA LEU A 84 2.12 -16.00 -5.39
C LEU A 84 2.14 -16.74 -6.73
N GLU A 85 2.97 -17.77 -6.87
CA GLU A 85 3.10 -18.54 -8.10
C GLU A 85 1.86 -19.44 -8.32
N GLU A 86 1.40 -20.09 -7.26
CA GLU A 86 0.14 -20.85 -7.27
C GLU A 86 -1.05 -19.95 -7.65
N THR A 87 -1.13 -18.76 -7.03
CA THR A 87 -2.19 -17.79 -7.33
C THR A 87 -2.14 -17.36 -8.81
N LYS A 88 -0.94 -17.09 -9.35
CA LYS A 88 -0.77 -16.73 -10.76
C LYS A 88 -1.30 -17.85 -11.67
N THR A 89 -0.97 -19.10 -11.36
CA THR A 89 -1.40 -20.26 -12.13
C THR A 89 -2.92 -20.41 -12.13
N VAL A 90 -3.56 -20.27 -10.96
CA VAL A 90 -5.01 -20.33 -10.82
C VAL A 90 -5.69 -19.20 -11.61
N VAL A 91 -5.17 -17.98 -11.52
CA VAL A 91 -5.71 -16.83 -12.25
C VAL A 91 -5.58 -17.01 -13.76
N GLU A 92 -4.45 -17.51 -14.25
CA GLU A 92 -4.25 -17.77 -15.68
C GLU A 92 -5.17 -18.90 -16.18
N GLY A 93 -5.39 -19.94 -15.39
CA GLY A 93 -6.38 -20.99 -15.65
C GLY A 93 -7.79 -20.41 -15.80
N MET A 94 -8.25 -19.68 -14.79
CA MET A 94 -9.55 -19.00 -14.79
C MET A 94 -9.71 -18.08 -16.01
N GLN A 95 -8.69 -17.30 -16.37
CA GLN A 95 -8.72 -16.43 -17.55
C GLN A 95 -8.89 -17.21 -18.86
N ARG A 96 -8.23 -18.37 -19.00
CA ARG A 96 -8.40 -19.25 -20.17
C ARG A 96 -9.81 -19.82 -20.25
N GLU A 97 -10.33 -20.29 -19.13
CA GLU A 97 -11.70 -20.83 -19.06
C GLU A 97 -12.74 -19.77 -19.43
N ILE A 98 -12.65 -18.56 -18.85
CA ILE A 98 -13.50 -17.43 -19.21
C ILE A 98 -13.38 -17.13 -20.70
N SER A 99 -12.15 -17.00 -21.22
CA SER A 99 -11.88 -16.71 -22.62
C SER A 99 -12.52 -17.72 -23.58
N SER A 100 -12.60 -19.00 -23.19
CA SER A 100 -13.23 -20.06 -23.99
C SER A 100 -14.75 -19.88 -24.19
N LYS A 101 -15.42 -19.11 -23.31
CA LYS A 101 -16.87 -18.87 -23.35
C LYS A 101 -17.26 -17.56 -24.01
N LEU A 102 -16.29 -16.74 -24.39
CA LEU A 102 -16.52 -15.41 -24.97
C LEU A 102 -16.59 -15.46 -26.49
N THR A 103 -17.36 -14.53 -27.07
CA THR A 103 -17.30 -14.26 -28.51
C THR A 103 -15.94 -13.68 -28.90
N PRO A 104 -15.55 -13.69 -30.19
CA PRO A 104 -14.28 -13.12 -30.64
C PRO A 104 -14.07 -11.66 -30.21
N GLU A 105 -15.12 -10.83 -30.32
CA GLU A 105 -15.10 -9.42 -29.93
C GLU A 105 -14.92 -9.24 -28.41
N GLN A 106 -15.66 -10.04 -27.62
CA GLN A 106 -15.54 -10.04 -26.16
C GLN A 106 -14.17 -10.54 -25.71
N ARG A 107 -13.61 -11.54 -26.38
CA ARG A 107 -12.27 -12.07 -26.10
C ARG A 107 -11.19 -11.02 -26.34
N ALA A 108 -11.29 -10.22 -27.40
CA ALA A 108 -10.38 -9.11 -27.67
C ALA A 108 -10.43 -8.07 -26.52
N LYS A 109 -11.63 -7.66 -26.11
CA LYS A 109 -11.84 -6.72 -24.99
C LYS A 109 -11.34 -7.29 -23.65
N PHE A 110 -11.62 -8.56 -23.37
CA PHE A 110 -11.16 -9.23 -22.15
C PHE A 110 -9.63 -9.33 -22.09
N GLY A 111 -8.99 -9.63 -23.23
CA GLY A 111 -7.54 -9.62 -23.35
C GLY A 111 -6.93 -8.25 -23.06
N GLN A 112 -7.55 -7.17 -23.57
CA GLN A 112 -7.13 -5.81 -23.28
C GLN A 112 -7.24 -5.48 -21.78
N MET A 113 -8.40 -5.75 -21.17
CA MET A 113 -8.62 -5.51 -19.74
C MET A 113 -7.58 -6.24 -18.87
N ASN A 114 -7.25 -7.49 -19.20
CA ASN A 114 -6.24 -8.26 -18.48
C ASN A 114 -4.82 -7.69 -18.64
N ARG A 115 -4.49 -7.14 -19.81
CA ARG A 115 -3.20 -6.45 -20.04
C ARG A 115 -3.10 -5.17 -19.23
N GLU A 116 -4.13 -4.32 -19.28
CA GLU A 116 -4.18 -3.07 -18.51
C GLU A 116 -4.03 -3.32 -17.01
N LEU A 117 -4.71 -4.33 -16.47
CA LEU A 117 -4.55 -4.74 -15.07
C LEU A 117 -3.13 -5.20 -14.74
N ARG A 118 -2.46 -5.91 -15.65
CA ARG A 118 -1.08 -6.38 -15.46
C ARG A 118 -0.10 -5.21 -15.46
N GLU A 119 -0.23 -4.33 -16.46
CA GLU A 119 0.60 -3.13 -16.58
C GLU A 119 0.43 -2.20 -15.38
N MET A 120 -0.80 -1.98 -14.91
CA MET A 120 -1.05 -1.20 -13.69
C MET A 120 -0.39 -1.81 -12.45
N ARG A 121 -0.40 -3.14 -12.31
CA ARG A 121 0.27 -3.83 -11.20
C ARG A 121 1.78 -3.66 -11.30
N GLU A 122 2.37 -3.92 -12.47
CA GLU A 122 3.81 -3.78 -12.70
C GLU A 122 4.28 -2.33 -12.53
N ALA A 123 3.53 -1.36 -13.03
CA ALA A 123 3.83 0.06 -12.86
C ALA A 123 3.81 0.46 -11.37
N ARG A 124 2.83 -0.04 -10.61
CA ARG A 124 2.75 0.19 -9.16
C ARG A 124 3.93 -0.44 -8.43
N GLU A 125 4.31 -1.66 -8.77
CA GLU A 125 5.47 -2.34 -8.18
C GLU A 125 6.79 -1.64 -8.51
N LYS A 126 6.99 -1.22 -9.76
CA LYS A 126 8.15 -0.43 -10.18
C LYS A 126 8.21 0.92 -9.48
N ALA A 127 7.07 1.61 -9.37
CA ALA A 127 6.98 2.87 -8.63
C ALA A 127 7.30 2.68 -7.15
N GLU A 128 6.81 1.60 -6.53
CA GLU A 128 7.14 1.26 -5.15
C GLU A 128 8.64 0.95 -4.98
N LYS A 129 9.23 0.15 -5.88
CA LYS A 129 10.67 -0.16 -5.86
C LYS A 129 11.54 1.08 -6.02
N THR A 130 11.20 1.95 -6.98
CA THR A 130 11.91 3.22 -7.23
C THR A 130 11.82 4.15 -6.02
N ARG A 131 10.63 4.28 -5.43
CA ARG A 131 10.44 5.11 -4.23
C ARG A 131 11.20 4.55 -3.02
N ARG A 132 11.28 3.23 -2.87
CA ARG A 132 12.12 2.59 -1.83
C ARG A 132 13.60 2.86 -2.05
N ALA A 133 14.09 2.73 -3.28
CA ALA A 133 15.48 3.05 -3.61
C ALA A 133 15.83 4.51 -3.26
N ASN A 134 14.92 5.45 -3.54
CA ASN A 134 15.11 6.85 -3.20
C ASN A 134 14.97 7.15 -1.69
N ALA A 135 14.11 6.42 -0.97
CA ALA A 135 13.94 6.56 0.49
C ALA A 135 15.07 5.92 1.32
N GLY A 136 15.86 5.02 0.72
CA GLY A 136 17.05 4.41 1.32
C GLY A 136 18.31 5.27 1.27
N ARG A 137 18.28 6.45 0.63
CA ARG A 137 19.34 7.44 0.71
C ARG A 137 19.11 8.29 1.97
N PRO A 138 19.97 8.23 3.00
CA PRO A 138 19.84 9.12 4.14
C PRO A 138 20.13 10.54 3.64
N GLU A 139 19.09 11.34 3.49
CA GLU A 139 19.24 12.80 3.52
C GLU A 139 19.53 13.14 4.98
N ASP A 140 20.80 13.45 5.25
CA ASP A 140 21.21 14.16 6.45
C ASP A 140 20.33 15.42 6.61
N GLY A 141 19.70 15.57 7.77
CA GLY A 141 19.14 16.86 8.18
C GLY A 141 17.65 16.85 8.53
N VAL A 142 17.40 16.82 9.85
CA VAL A 142 16.22 17.38 10.52
C VAL A 142 14.87 16.75 10.16
N ARG A 143 14.45 15.74 10.94
CA ARG A 143 13.01 15.48 11.13
C ARG A 143 12.39 16.73 11.78
N PRO A 144 11.33 17.32 11.23
CA PRO A 144 10.59 18.36 11.95
C PRO A 144 10.02 17.75 13.24
N PRO A 145 10.01 18.50 14.37
CA PRO A 145 9.53 17.98 15.63
C PRO A 145 8.07 17.53 15.50
N ARG A 146 7.77 16.34 16.02
CA ARG A 146 6.39 15.91 16.25
C ARG A 146 5.76 16.92 17.20
N ASN A 147 4.82 17.72 16.72
CA ASN A 147 3.95 18.51 17.58
C ASN A 147 3.13 17.53 18.45
N HIS A 148 3.57 17.32 19.68
CA HIS A 148 2.68 16.82 20.72
C HIS A 148 1.68 17.95 21.04
N PRO A 149 0.37 17.66 21.11
CA PRO A 149 -0.58 18.62 21.65
C PRO A 149 -0.15 18.98 23.10
N PRO A 150 -0.19 20.26 23.51
CA PRO A 150 0.26 20.64 24.84
C PRO A 150 -0.73 20.09 25.87
N GLY A 151 -0.32 19.12 26.68
CA GLY A 151 -1.11 18.71 27.85
C GLY A 151 -0.94 17.27 28.35
N GLU A 152 -0.47 16.34 27.54
CA GLU A 152 -0.29 14.96 28.03
C GLU A 152 1.09 14.80 28.69
N LYS A 153 1.09 14.91 30.02
CA LYS A 153 2.22 14.40 30.82
C LYS A 153 2.31 12.88 30.62
N PRO A 154 3.51 12.31 30.44
CA PRO A 154 3.68 10.87 30.35
C PRO A 154 3.23 10.20 31.67
N PRO A 155 2.59 9.02 31.61
CA PRO A 155 2.25 8.25 32.81
C PRO A 155 3.53 7.76 33.52
N PRO A 156 3.47 7.55 34.85
CA PRO A 156 4.62 7.18 35.68
C PRO A 156 5.25 5.85 35.30
#